data_AF-A0A6G0ZE56-F1
#
_entry.id   AF-A0A6G0ZE56-F1
#
_cell.length_a   1.000
_cell.length_b   1.000
_cell.length_c   1.000
_cell.angle_alpha   90.00
_cell.angle_beta   90.00
_cell.angle_gamma   90.00
#
_symmetry.space_group_name_H-M   'P 1'
#
loop_
_entity.id
_entity.type
_entity.pdbx_description
1 polymer ?
#
loop_
_entity_poly.entity_id
_entity_poly.type
_entity_poly.pdbx_seq_one_letter_code
_entity_poly.pdbx_strand_id
1 'polypeptide(L)'
;MCGVDSETAYTRNDFKALKGDAGLRKQVKLTKNMLGYCTPIVLESNGSLFTSKKMETDNLNLVKKFLQVFAKRIAKTAPAPKCQTCECNSDDNGISHMDCYPCSYPTAANIEYVNCDIVMNRTNP
;
A
#
# COMPACT_ATOMS: atom_id res chain seq x y z
N MET A 1 -1.97 1.27 -14.03
CA MET A 1 -1.57 1.31 -12.62
C MET A 1 -0.51 0.23 -12.45
N CYS A 2 0.64 0.55 -11.86
CA CYS A 2 1.69 -0.43 -11.62
C CYS A 2 2.45 -0.06 -10.34
N GLY A 3 2.99 -1.08 -9.68
CA GLY A 3 3.95 -0.93 -8.59
C GLY A 3 5.20 -1.78 -8.84
N VAL A 4 6.27 -1.50 -8.13
CA VAL A 4 7.52 -2.27 -8.18
C VAL A 4 8.17 -2.30 -6.80
N ASP A 5 8.93 -3.35 -6.51
CA ASP A 5 9.93 -3.38 -5.44
C ASP A 5 11.29 -3.79 -6.00
N SER A 6 12.23 -4.22 -5.16
CA SER A 6 13.55 -4.67 -5.59
C SER A 6 13.50 -5.92 -6.48
N GLU A 7 12.46 -6.76 -6.36
CA GLU A 7 12.41 -8.09 -6.97
C GLU A 7 11.42 -8.19 -8.13
N THR A 8 10.23 -7.59 -7.99
CA THR A 8 9.10 -7.83 -8.89
C THR A 8 8.31 -6.57 -9.21
N ALA A 9 7.52 -6.64 -10.29
CA ALA A 9 6.54 -5.63 -10.67
C ALA A 9 5.14 -6.15 -10.40
N TYR A 10 4.26 -5.26 -9.93
CA TYR A 10 2.88 -5.56 -9.57
C TYR A 10 1.92 -4.83 -10.49
N THR A 11 0.87 -5.52 -10.92
CA THR A 11 -0.17 -4.97 -11.77
C THR A 11 -1.55 -5.28 -11.17
N ARG A 12 -2.60 -4.73 -11.78
CA ARG A 12 -3.99 -5.10 -11.42
C ARG A 12 -4.29 -6.59 -11.54
N ASN A 13 -3.48 -7.37 -12.27
CA ASN A 13 -3.71 -8.81 -12.45
C ASN A 13 -3.38 -9.59 -11.16
N ASP A 14 -2.58 -9.00 -10.27
CA ASP A 14 -2.23 -9.55 -8.97
C ASP A 14 -3.37 -9.43 -7.93
N PHE A 15 -4.54 -8.91 -8.31
CA PHE A 15 -5.64 -8.65 -7.36
C PHE A 15 -6.14 -9.93 -6.68
N LYS A 16 -6.12 -11.08 -7.36
CA LYS A 16 -6.51 -12.37 -6.77
C LYS A 16 -5.40 -12.89 -5.86
N ALA A 17 -4.20 -13.03 -6.41
CA ALA A 17 -3.01 -13.50 -5.71
C ALA A 17 -1.83 -12.60 -6.03
N LEU A 18 -1.16 -12.11 -4.99
CA LEU A 18 0.01 -11.24 -5.11
C LEU A 18 1.22 -12.10 -5.49
N LYS A 19 1.48 -12.24 -6.79
CA LYS A 19 2.61 -13.03 -7.31
C LYS A 19 3.79 -12.14 -7.65
N GLY A 20 3.53 -11.00 -8.30
CA GLY A 20 4.56 -10.17 -8.89
C GLY A 20 5.17 -10.80 -10.13
N ASP A 21 5.72 -9.96 -11.00
CA ASP A 21 6.38 -10.37 -12.25
C ASP A 21 7.82 -9.82 -12.28
N ALA A 22 8.79 -10.72 -12.13
CA ALA A 22 10.22 -10.41 -12.19
C ALA A 22 10.70 -10.08 -13.62
N GLY A 23 10.06 -10.63 -14.64
CA GLY A 23 10.36 -10.32 -16.04
C GLY A 23 9.94 -8.88 -16.37
N LEU A 24 8.72 -8.51 -15.97
CA LEU A 24 8.22 -7.15 -16.11
C LEU A 24 9.07 -6.17 -15.29
N ARG A 25 9.52 -6.56 -14.09
CA ARG A 25 10.40 -5.72 -13.27
C ARG A 25 11.69 -5.28 -13.98
N LYS A 26 12.29 -6.19 -14.76
CA LYS A 26 13.50 -5.90 -15.55
C LYS A 26 13.23 -4.92 -16.71
N GLN A 27 11.99 -4.88 -17.20
CA GLN A 27 11.58 -4.02 -18.30
C GLN A 27 11.14 -2.63 -17.83
N VAL A 28 10.73 -2.49 -16.56
CA VAL A 28 10.32 -1.21 -15.99
C VAL A 28 11.54 -0.32 -15.79
N LYS A 29 11.69 0.67 -16.68
CA LYS A 29 12.60 1.79 -16.48
C LYS A 29 11.95 2.78 -15.52
N LEU A 30 12.46 2.83 -14.30
CA LEU A 30 12.09 3.88 -13.35
C LEU A 30 12.71 5.18 -13.85
N THR A 31 11.89 6.04 -14.45
CA THR A 31 12.34 7.33 -14.94
C THR A 31 12.65 8.23 -13.74
N LYS A 32 13.66 9.10 -13.86
CA LYS A 32 14.03 10.06 -12.80
C LYS A 32 12.83 10.90 -12.32
N ASN A 33 11.85 11.11 -13.20
CA ASN A 33 10.66 11.92 -12.93
C ASN A 33 9.62 11.23 -12.04
N MET A 34 9.76 9.93 -11.76
CA MET A 34 8.74 9.19 -11.02
C MET A 34 8.82 9.48 -9.52
N LEU A 35 10.02 9.34 -8.92
CA LEU A 35 10.29 9.59 -7.50
C LEU A 35 11.74 10.07 -7.23
N GLY A 36 12.47 10.49 -8.28
CA GLY A 36 13.83 11.06 -8.14
C GLY A 36 14.77 10.22 -7.29
N TYR A 37 15.41 10.88 -6.32
CA TYR A 37 16.35 10.29 -5.35
C TYR A 37 15.72 9.30 -4.37
N CYS A 38 14.40 9.30 -4.19
CA CYS A 38 13.73 8.32 -3.33
C CYS A 38 13.69 6.93 -3.97
N THR A 39 13.84 6.84 -5.30
CA THR A 39 13.80 5.57 -6.03
C THR A 39 14.86 4.57 -5.53
N PRO A 40 16.17 4.88 -5.52
CA PRO A 40 17.17 3.96 -5.00
C PRO A 40 16.96 3.64 -3.52
N ILE A 41 16.67 4.65 -2.69
CA ILE A 41 16.48 4.49 -1.24
C ILE A 41 15.36 3.51 -0.93
N VAL A 42 14.20 3.66 -1.58
CA VAL A 42 13.05 2.77 -1.36
C VAL A 42 13.36 1.33 -1.75
N LEU A 43 14.15 1.11 -2.81
CA LEU A 43 14.50 -0.23 -3.26
C LEU A 43 15.55 -0.89 -2.35
N GLU A 44 16.51 -0.13 -1.85
CA GLU A 44 17.53 -0.59 -0.90
C GLU A 44 16.94 -0.89 0.48
N SER A 45 15.89 -0.15 0.89
CA SER A 45 15.22 -0.35 2.17
C SER A 45 14.11 -1.41 2.16
N ASN A 46 14.10 -2.31 1.15
CA ASN A 46 13.02 -3.31 0.93
C ASN A 46 11.60 -2.72 0.80
N GLY A 47 11.51 -1.45 0.42
CA GLY A 47 10.27 -0.76 0.15
C GLY A 47 9.72 -1.04 -1.24
N SER A 48 8.63 -0.37 -1.59
CA SER A 48 7.96 -0.50 -2.88
C SER A 48 7.44 0.84 -3.38
N LEU A 49 7.46 1.03 -4.69
CA LEU A 49 7.03 2.24 -5.39
C LEU A 49 5.72 1.93 -6.12
N PHE A 50 4.71 2.78 -5.97
CA PHE A 50 3.43 2.64 -6.66
C PHE A 50 3.08 3.92 -7.39
N THR A 51 2.52 3.81 -8.59
CA THR A 51 2.02 4.97 -9.34
C THR A 51 0.53 4.90 -9.61
N SER A 52 -0.13 5.99 -9.24
CA SER A 52 -1.52 6.29 -9.53
C SER A 52 -1.70 7.09 -10.82
N LYS A 53 -0.65 7.38 -11.60
CA LYS A 53 -0.75 8.19 -12.83
C LYS A 53 -1.72 7.59 -13.87
N LYS A 54 -1.96 6.29 -13.80
CA LYS A 54 -2.96 5.57 -14.62
C LYS A 54 -4.22 5.19 -13.82
N MET A 55 -4.50 5.88 -12.70
CA MET A 55 -5.73 5.78 -11.89
C MET A 55 -6.73 6.87 -12.25
N GLU A 56 -6.37 7.84 -13.10
CA GLU A 56 -7.26 8.86 -13.71
C GLU A 56 -8.24 8.24 -14.73
N THR A 57 -8.68 7.02 -14.49
CA THR A 57 -9.63 6.29 -15.34
C THR A 57 -10.97 6.26 -14.65
N ASP A 58 -12.07 6.47 -15.37
CA ASP A 58 -13.43 6.39 -14.81
C ASP A 58 -13.84 4.95 -14.39
N ASN A 59 -13.00 3.95 -14.72
CA ASN A 59 -13.27 2.57 -14.36
C ASN A 59 -12.88 2.26 -12.90
N LEU A 60 -13.82 2.51 -11.99
CA LEU A 60 -13.70 2.25 -10.54
C LEU A 60 -13.32 0.80 -10.21
N ASN A 61 -13.73 -0.18 -11.02
CA ASN A 61 -13.38 -1.58 -10.78
C ASN A 61 -11.90 -1.86 -10.97
N LEU A 62 -11.25 -1.18 -11.93
CA LEU A 62 -9.80 -1.28 -12.12
C LEU A 62 -9.05 -0.62 -10.98
N VAL A 63 -9.56 0.51 -10.47
CA VAL A 63 -9.01 1.24 -9.33
C VAL A 63 -9.06 0.37 -8.07
N LYS A 64 -10.23 -0.21 -7.75
CA LYS A 64 -10.40 -1.13 -6.61
C LYS A 64 -9.45 -2.31 -6.66
N LYS A 65 -9.31 -2.96 -7.82
CA LYS A 65 -8.37 -4.08 -8.00
C LYS A 65 -6.92 -3.67 -7.72
N PHE A 66 -6.51 -2.49 -8.16
CA PHE A 66 -5.15 -2.01 -7.91
C PHE A 66 -4.93 -1.61 -6.44
N LEU A 67 -5.92 -0.98 -5.79
CA LEU A 67 -5.87 -0.70 -4.35
C LEU A 67 -5.72 -1.99 -3.53
N GLN A 68 -6.41 -3.07 -3.92
CA GLN A 68 -6.22 -4.38 -3.30
C GLN A 68 -4.79 -4.91 -3.45
N VAL A 69 -4.18 -4.74 -4.64
CA VAL A 69 -2.78 -5.15 -4.87
C VAL A 69 -1.81 -4.35 -4.01
N PHE A 70 -2.01 -3.03 -3.94
CA PHE A 70 -1.25 -2.16 -3.06
C PHE A 70 -1.36 -2.59 -1.59
N ALA A 71 -2.58 -2.78 -1.08
CA ALA A 71 -2.83 -3.22 0.29
C ALA A 71 -2.18 -4.58 0.59
N LYS A 72 -2.33 -5.56 -0.32
CA LYS A 72 -1.69 -6.88 -0.18
C LYS A 72 -0.17 -6.78 -0.11
N ARG A 73 0.44 -5.91 -0.93
CA ARG A 73 1.90 -5.76 -0.93
C ARG A 73 2.41 -5.16 0.37
N ILE A 74 1.70 -4.19 0.95
CA ILE A 74 2.02 -3.62 2.26
C ILE A 74 1.88 -4.71 3.33
N ALA A 75 0.73 -5.39 3.37
CA ALA A 75 0.46 -6.44 4.36
C ALA A 75 1.49 -7.57 4.34
N LYS A 76 2.06 -7.91 3.17
CA LYS A 76 3.12 -8.94 3.04
C LYS A 76 4.39 -8.58 3.82
N THR A 77 4.74 -7.30 3.94
CA THR A 77 5.98 -6.85 4.59
C THR A 77 5.76 -6.12 5.90
N ALA A 78 4.54 -5.71 6.21
CA ALA A 78 4.20 -5.11 7.48
C ALA A 78 4.26 -6.18 8.59
N PRO A 79 5.14 -6.03 9.59
CA PRO A 79 5.12 -6.93 10.73
C PRO A 79 3.83 -6.70 11.52
N ALA A 80 3.06 -7.76 11.75
CA ALA A 80 1.96 -7.69 12.70
C ALA A 80 2.51 -7.47 14.11
N PRO A 81 1.83 -6.68 14.97
CA PRO A 81 2.18 -6.61 16.38
C PRO A 81 2.25 -8.01 16.98
N LYS A 82 3.24 -8.27 17.85
CA LYS A 82 3.39 -9.58 18.51
C LYS A 82 2.16 -9.98 19.33
N CYS A 83 1.38 -9.00 19.79
CA CYS A 83 0.12 -9.20 20.47
C CYS A 83 -0.88 -8.13 20.01
N GLN A 84 -2.07 -8.58 19.64
CA GLN A 84 -3.20 -7.74 19.30
C GLN A 84 -4.49 -8.34 19.87
N THR A 85 -5.41 -7.47 20.30
CA THR A 85 -6.79 -7.82 20.62
C THR A 85 -7.66 -7.29 19.49
N CYS A 86 -8.52 -8.13 18.94
CA CYS A 86 -9.42 -7.75 17.84
C CYS A 86 -10.87 -7.90 18.27
N GLU A 87 -11.68 -6.90 17.95
CA GLU A 87 -13.12 -6.87 18.18
C GLU A 87 -13.85 -6.80 16.83
N CYS A 88 -14.89 -7.60 16.68
CA CYS A 88 -15.75 -7.56 15.49
C CYS A 88 -16.90 -6.60 15.77
N ASN A 89 -16.94 -5.50 15.03
CA ASN A 89 -17.98 -4.48 15.11
C ASN A 89 -18.82 -4.48 13.83
N SER A 90 -20.03 -3.96 13.92
CA SER A 90 -20.86 -3.66 12.75
C SER A 90 -21.21 -2.19 12.79
N ASP A 91 -21.14 -1.52 11.65
CA ASP A 91 -21.70 -0.18 11.54
C ASP A 91 -23.24 -0.22 11.49
N ASP A 92 -23.87 0.95 11.56
CA ASP A 92 -25.33 1.12 11.47
C ASP A 92 -25.91 0.66 10.12
N ASN A 93 -25.07 0.45 9.11
CA ASN A 93 -25.45 -0.05 7.80
C ASN A 93 -25.36 -1.59 7.71
N GLY A 94 -25.03 -2.27 8.82
CA GLY A 94 -24.88 -3.73 8.87
C GLY A 94 -23.58 -4.24 8.24
N ILE A 95 -22.59 -3.36 8.00
CA ILE A 95 -21.28 -3.74 7.49
C ILE A 95 -20.39 -4.14 8.65
N SER A 96 -20.09 -5.44 8.74
CA SER A 96 -19.16 -5.98 9.72
C SER A 96 -17.71 -5.67 9.37
N HIS A 97 -16.96 -5.20 10.35
CA HIS A 97 -15.52 -4.95 10.27
C HIS A 97 -14.84 -5.46 11.54
N MET A 98 -13.51 -5.57 11.49
CA MET A 98 -12.69 -6.04 12.62
C MET A 98 -11.71 -4.94 12.99
N ASP A 99 -11.80 -4.49 14.23
CA ASP A 99 -10.90 -3.49 14.80
C ASP A 99 -9.86 -4.19 15.67
N CYS A 100 -8.58 -4.03 15.33
CA CYS A 100 -7.48 -4.65 16.06
C CYS A 100 -6.60 -3.59 16.73
N TYR A 101 -6.30 -3.79 18.00
CA TYR A 101 -5.48 -2.91 18.82
C TYR A 101 -4.30 -3.68 19.44
N PRO A 102 -3.12 -3.05 19.64
CA PRO A 102 -2.00 -3.70 20.32
C PRO A 102 -2.37 -4.02 21.78
N CYS A 103 -1.97 -5.20 22.29
CA CYS A 103 -2.31 -5.63 23.65
C CYS A 103 -1.71 -4.75 24.75
N SER A 104 -0.56 -4.12 24.47
CA SER A 104 0.08 -3.14 25.35
C SER A 104 0.17 -1.81 24.63
N TYR A 105 -0.56 -0.84 25.17
CA TYR A 105 -0.53 0.55 24.74
C TYR A 105 0.84 1.15 25.08
N PRO A 106 1.58 1.78 24.15
CA PRO A 106 2.42 2.89 24.57
C PRO A 106 1.51 4.10 24.73
N THR A 107 1.39 4.61 25.96
CA THR A 107 0.91 5.98 26.17
C THR A 107 1.87 6.91 25.44
N ALA A 108 1.43 7.44 24.31
CA ALA A 108 1.88 8.72 23.83
C ALA A 108 0.64 9.59 23.72
N ALA A 109 0.54 10.58 24.61
CA ALA A 109 -0.49 11.60 24.64
C ALA A 109 -0.53 12.50 23.37
N ASN A 110 0.00 12.04 22.24
CA ASN A 110 0.01 12.71 20.94
C ASN A 110 -0.11 11.67 19.81
N ILE A 111 -1.03 10.71 19.91
CA ILE A 111 -1.60 10.16 18.68
C ILE A 111 -2.51 11.28 18.17
N GLU A 112 -1.93 12.26 17.49
CA GLU A 112 -2.68 12.98 16.47
C GLU A 112 -3.39 11.88 15.67
N TYR A 113 -4.70 12.00 15.50
CA TYR A 113 -5.40 11.27 14.45
C TYR A 113 -4.66 11.60 13.15
N VAL A 114 -3.59 10.85 12.85
CA VAL A 114 -3.07 10.74 11.51
C VAL A 114 -4.19 10.01 10.84
N ASN A 115 -5.09 10.80 10.25
CA ASN A 115 -5.99 10.33 9.24
C ASN A 115 -5.15 9.36 8.40
N CYS A 116 -5.50 8.07 8.36
CA CYS A 116 -4.85 7.11 7.48
C CYS A 116 -5.23 7.42 6.02
N ASP A 117 -5.14 8.69 5.64
CA ASP A 117 -4.79 9.07 4.30
C ASP A 117 -3.46 8.37 4.03
N ILE A 118 -3.47 7.43 3.09
CA ILE A 118 -2.24 7.04 2.41
C ILE A 118 -1.74 8.33 1.77
N VAL A 119 -0.86 9.05 2.46
CA VAL A 119 -0.31 10.32 2.00
C VAL A 119 0.60 10.05 0.80
N MET A 120 0.01 9.96 -0.38
CA MET A 120 0.67 10.23 -1.64
C MET A 120 0.78 11.76 -1.74
N ASN A 121 1.75 12.35 -1.04
CA ASN A 121 2.00 13.78 -1.11
C ASN A 121 2.30 14.16 -2.57
N ARG A 122 1.32 14.75 -3.26
CA ARG A 122 1.59 15.66 -4.38
C ARG A 122 2.14 16.94 -3.76
N THR A 123 3.46 17.04 -3.66
CA THR A 123 4.11 18.34 -3.55
C THR A 123 4.25 18.92 -4.95
N ASN A 124 3.54 20.02 -5.22
CA ASN A 124 3.96 21.02 -6.18
C ASN A 124 3.17 22.33 -6.00
N PRO A 125 3.73 23.49 -6.33
CA PRO A 125 5.12 23.96 -6.15
C PRO A 125 5.31 24.74 -4.83
#